data_AF-A0A561SMS5-F1
#
_entry.id   AF-A0A561SMS5-F1
#
_cell.length_a   1.000
_cell.length_b   1.000
_cell.length_c   1.000
_cell.angle_alpha   90.00
_cell.angle_beta   90.00
_cell.angle_gamma   90.00
#
_symmetry.space_group_name_H-M   'P 1'
#
loop_
_entity.id
_entity.type
_entity.pdbx_description
1 polymer ?
#
loop_
_entity_poly.entity_id
_entity_poly.type
_entity_poly.pdbx_seq_one_letter_code
_entity_poly.pdbx_strand_id
1 'polypeptide(L)'
;MRAVEAIDTRRVVLATVPHVTIAPIAKGVNPQAPGQKWRPGSRYFPFYTDPWIGEASFDPAKHRHLTHQQARAVDSAIDQYNDTIADAVRHARSHGRDWFLFDLCGVLDGLAYRRFVTDAEAGEHHAWQPQRLPSDLADLDTRFFRSDRTGRLQGGLFGLDGIHPTTCGYGIVADELVGVLAAAGVPAKHVDFAELPSEDTLNQRPPALMATAFDLATPFLTRLVSRAR
;
A
#
# COMPACT_ATOMS: atom_id res chain seq x y z
N MET A 1 -15.36 -19.67 -0.58
CA MET A 1 -16.20 -19.16 0.53
C MET A 1 -16.84 -20.24 1.41
N ARG A 2 -17.08 -21.48 0.95
CA ARG A 2 -17.65 -22.56 1.79
C ARG A 2 -16.99 -22.76 3.16
N ALA A 3 -15.67 -22.56 3.26
CA ALA A 3 -14.95 -22.65 4.53
C ALA A 3 -15.39 -21.60 5.57
N VAL A 4 -15.81 -20.41 5.13
CA VAL A 4 -16.29 -19.32 6.00
C VAL A 4 -17.73 -19.60 6.46
N GLU A 5 -18.54 -20.26 5.64
CA GLU A 5 -19.92 -20.61 5.99
C GLU A 5 -20.03 -21.65 7.10
N ALA A 6 -18.96 -22.44 7.31
CA ALA A 6 -18.87 -23.40 8.40
C ALA A 6 -18.55 -22.75 9.76
N ILE A 7 -18.24 -21.45 9.80
CA ILE A 7 -17.94 -20.74 11.05
C ILE A 7 -19.27 -20.41 11.74
N ASP A 8 -19.52 -21.03 12.90
CA ASP A 8 -20.69 -20.80 13.74
C ASP A 8 -20.56 -19.47 14.53
N THR A 9 -20.62 -18.36 13.80
CA THR A 9 -20.68 -17.02 14.36
C THR A 9 -21.76 -16.23 13.69
N ARG A 10 -22.43 -15.39 14.47
CA ARG A 10 -23.43 -14.47 13.96
C ARG A 10 -22.81 -13.38 13.08
N ARG A 11 -21.63 -12.87 13.48
CA ARG A 11 -20.96 -11.74 12.83
C ARG A 11 -19.66 -12.16 12.20
N VAL A 12 -19.50 -11.77 10.94
CA VAL A 12 -18.29 -11.99 10.15
C VAL A 12 -17.92 -10.67 9.49
N VAL A 13 -16.66 -10.24 9.66
CA VAL A 13 -16.09 -9.14 8.89
C VAL A 13 -15.07 -9.74 7.94
N LEU A 14 -15.26 -9.52 6.64
CA LEU A 14 -14.29 -9.91 5.62
C LEU A 14 -13.58 -8.66 5.10
N ALA A 15 -12.27 -8.73 5.01
CA ALA A 15 -11.45 -7.65 4.47
C ALA A 15 -11.11 -7.91 3.00
N THR A 16 -11.13 -6.87 2.17
CA THR A 16 -10.58 -6.93 0.81
C THR A 16 -9.05 -7.03 0.87
N VAL A 17 -8.44 -7.63 -0.14
CA VAL A 17 -7.00 -7.73 -0.32
C VAL A 17 -6.49 -6.45 -0.98
N PRO A 18 -5.47 -5.78 -0.43
CA PRO A 18 -4.99 -4.53 -1.00
C PRO A 18 -4.18 -4.74 -2.28
N HIS A 19 -4.20 -3.73 -3.15
CA HIS A 19 -3.30 -3.64 -4.29
C HIS A 19 -1.82 -3.64 -3.85
N VAL A 20 -1.06 -4.66 -4.24
CA VAL A 20 0.39 -4.80 -3.93
C VAL A 20 1.25 -3.69 -4.54
N THR A 21 0.67 -2.93 -5.45
CA THR A 21 1.24 -1.80 -6.15
C THR A 21 1.08 -0.47 -5.39
N ILE A 22 0.40 -0.46 -4.24
CA ILE A 22 0.39 0.64 -3.26
C ILE A 22 1.54 0.52 -2.29
N ALA A 23 1.72 -0.69 -1.74
CA ALA A 23 2.83 -1.00 -0.86
C ALA A 23 4.16 -0.74 -1.60
N PRO A 24 5.15 -0.10 -0.96
CA PRO A 24 6.38 0.29 -1.65
C PRO A 24 7.37 -0.86 -1.89
N ILE A 25 6.90 -2.11 -1.98
CA ILE A 25 7.70 -3.27 -2.36
C ILE A 25 8.32 -3.13 -3.77
N ALA A 26 7.67 -2.38 -4.64
CA ALA A 26 8.20 -2.04 -5.94
C ALA A 26 8.04 -0.54 -6.20
N LYS A 27 9.05 0.04 -6.87
CA LYS A 27 9.03 1.42 -7.30
C LYS A 27 8.70 1.49 -8.79
N GLY A 28 7.63 2.21 -9.10
CA GLY A 28 7.31 2.55 -10.49
C GLY A 28 8.34 3.52 -11.05
N VAL A 29 8.90 3.24 -12.22
CA VAL A 29 9.97 4.03 -12.85
C VAL A 29 9.67 4.28 -14.33
N ASN A 30 10.10 5.42 -14.84
CA ASN A 30 10.03 5.76 -16.26
C ASN A 30 11.39 6.31 -16.74
N PRO A 31 12.26 5.46 -17.32
CA PRO A 31 13.60 5.89 -17.72
C PRO A 31 13.58 6.88 -18.89
N GLN A 32 12.50 6.94 -19.68
CA GLN A 32 12.36 7.89 -20.78
C GLN A 32 11.84 9.25 -20.31
N ALA A 33 11.05 9.29 -19.23
CA ALA A 33 10.47 10.51 -18.69
C ALA A 33 10.29 10.37 -17.16
N PRO A 34 11.34 10.68 -16.37
CA PRO A 34 11.33 10.43 -14.93
C PRO A 34 10.13 11.04 -14.20
N GLY A 35 9.54 10.27 -13.29
CA GLY A 35 8.34 10.64 -12.55
C GLY A 35 7.03 10.52 -13.33
N GLN A 36 7.06 10.35 -14.66
CA GLN A 36 5.85 10.26 -15.47
C GLN A 36 5.30 8.84 -15.58
N LYS A 37 3.99 8.73 -15.75
CA LYS A 37 3.27 7.50 -16.04
C LYS A 37 3.62 6.96 -17.42
N TRP A 38 3.21 5.73 -17.72
CA TRP A 38 3.44 5.17 -19.05
C TRP A 38 2.64 5.89 -20.15
N ARG A 39 1.54 6.55 -19.77
CA ARG A 39 0.76 7.48 -20.59
C ARG A 39 -0.03 8.45 -19.68
N PRO A 40 -0.51 9.59 -20.21
CA PRO A 40 -1.40 10.50 -19.49
C PRO A 40 -2.65 9.78 -18.92
N GLY A 41 -3.07 10.18 -17.73
CA GLY A 41 -4.23 9.63 -17.01
C GLY A 41 -4.08 8.19 -16.49
N SER A 42 -2.93 7.54 -16.65
CA SER A 42 -2.72 6.18 -16.16
C SER A 42 -2.26 6.14 -14.70
N ARG A 43 -2.84 5.26 -13.88
CA ARG A 43 -2.30 4.95 -12.54
C ARG A 43 -0.91 4.27 -12.55
N TYR A 44 -0.51 3.67 -13.67
CA TYR A 44 0.72 2.86 -13.79
C TYR A 44 1.95 3.60 -14.36
N PHE A 45 3.13 3.24 -13.87
CA PHE A 45 4.43 3.53 -14.50
C PHE A 45 4.76 2.47 -15.55
N PRO A 46 5.62 2.75 -16.56
CA PRO A 46 5.94 1.77 -17.60
C PRO A 46 6.61 0.52 -17.04
N PHE A 47 7.42 0.69 -15.98
CA PHE A 47 8.08 -0.39 -15.27
C PHE A 47 7.93 -0.26 -13.75
N TYR A 48 8.01 -1.38 -13.05
CA TYR A 48 8.10 -1.48 -11.60
C TYR A 48 9.30 -2.35 -11.25
N THR A 49 10.21 -1.85 -10.43
CA THR A 49 11.46 -2.54 -10.06
C THR A 49 11.72 -2.40 -8.56
N ASP A 50 12.84 -2.93 -8.08
CA ASP A 50 13.20 -2.88 -6.67
C ASP A 50 13.32 -1.42 -6.17
N PRO A 51 12.88 -1.11 -4.94
CA PRO A 51 12.65 0.27 -4.50
C PRO A 51 13.91 1.14 -4.39
N TRP A 52 15.08 0.50 -4.20
CA TRP A 52 16.38 1.16 -4.17
C TRP A 52 16.93 1.52 -5.56
N ILE A 53 16.33 1.02 -6.65
CA ILE A 53 16.78 1.36 -7.99
C ILE A 53 16.26 2.76 -8.38
N GLY A 54 17.19 3.64 -8.71
CA GLY A 54 16.90 4.98 -9.22
C GLY A 54 16.31 4.94 -10.63
N GLU A 55 15.47 5.90 -10.99
CA GLU A 55 14.91 5.95 -12.35
C GLU A 55 16.00 6.16 -13.40
N ALA A 56 16.96 7.04 -13.11
CA ALA A 56 18.10 7.31 -14.00
C ALA A 56 19.07 6.12 -14.14
N SER A 57 19.10 5.21 -13.17
CA SER A 57 19.97 4.02 -13.22
C SER A 57 19.26 2.76 -13.67
N PHE A 58 17.94 2.81 -13.91
CA PHE A 58 17.17 1.65 -14.31
C PHE A 58 17.47 1.22 -15.75
N ASP A 59 17.84 -0.05 -15.92
CA ASP A 59 18.05 -0.68 -17.22
C ASP A 59 17.16 -1.95 -17.30
N PRO A 60 16.12 -1.97 -18.15
CA PRO A 60 15.22 -3.12 -18.25
C PRO A 60 15.91 -4.38 -18.79
N ALA A 61 17.08 -4.28 -19.42
CA ALA A 61 17.85 -5.45 -19.86
C ALA A 61 18.64 -6.11 -18.72
N LYS A 62 18.84 -5.41 -17.60
CA LYS A 62 19.65 -5.89 -16.46
C LYS A 62 18.85 -6.08 -15.18
N HIS A 63 17.88 -5.21 -14.94
CA HIS A 63 17.14 -5.18 -13.69
C HIS A 63 15.83 -5.95 -13.81
N ARG A 64 15.54 -6.74 -12.77
CA ARG A 64 14.25 -7.39 -12.60
C ARG A 64 13.17 -6.32 -12.56
N HIS A 65 12.12 -6.52 -13.34
CA HIS A 65 11.02 -5.58 -13.40
C HIS A 65 9.71 -6.29 -13.77
N LEU A 66 8.61 -5.63 -13.41
CA LEU A 66 7.30 -5.83 -14.02
C LEU A 66 7.03 -4.68 -15.00
N THR A 67 6.38 -4.98 -16.10
CA THR A 67 5.82 -3.96 -16.99
C THR A 67 4.51 -3.42 -16.43
N HIS A 68 4.07 -2.25 -16.92
CA HIS A 68 2.74 -1.71 -16.60
C HIS A 68 1.60 -2.71 -16.85
N GLN A 69 1.68 -3.53 -17.91
CA GLN A 69 0.66 -4.55 -18.21
C GLN A 69 0.65 -5.67 -17.17
N GLN A 70 1.83 -6.11 -16.72
CA GLN A 70 1.94 -7.11 -15.65
C GLN A 70 1.46 -6.56 -14.31
N ALA A 71 1.83 -5.33 -13.95
CA ALA A 71 1.33 -4.66 -12.75
C ALA A 71 -0.21 -4.52 -12.78
N ARG A 72 -0.77 -4.15 -13.94
CA ARG A 72 -2.22 -4.12 -14.16
C ARG A 72 -2.87 -5.50 -14.04
N ALA A 73 -2.23 -6.54 -14.56
CA ALA A 73 -2.76 -7.90 -14.48
C ALA A 73 -2.80 -8.40 -13.02
N VAL A 74 -1.79 -8.07 -12.21
CA VAL A 74 -1.79 -8.38 -10.78
C VAL A 74 -2.93 -7.65 -10.07
N ASP A 75 -3.07 -6.34 -10.26
CA ASP A 75 -4.19 -5.59 -9.68
C ASP A 75 -5.54 -6.15 -10.12
N SER A 76 -5.70 -6.48 -11.40
CA SER A 76 -6.95 -7.06 -11.90
C SER A 76 -7.28 -8.42 -11.30
N ALA A 77 -6.27 -9.23 -10.94
CA ALA A 77 -6.49 -10.48 -10.22
C ALA A 77 -6.92 -10.24 -8.77
N ILE A 78 -6.36 -9.20 -8.13
CA ILE A 78 -6.77 -8.74 -6.79
C ILE A 78 -8.21 -8.21 -6.84
N ASP A 79 -8.55 -7.37 -7.83
CA ASP A 79 -9.90 -6.86 -8.06
C ASP A 79 -10.92 -8.00 -8.15
N GLN A 80 -10.66 -9.01 -8.99
CA GLN A 80 -11.54 -10.18 -9.14
C GLN A 80 -11.70 -10.99 -7.84
N TYR A 81 -10.63 -11.09 -7.05
CA TYR A 81 -10.69 -11.76 -5.76
C TYR A 81 -11.50 -10.94 -4.75
N ASN A 82 -11.33 -9.62 -4.74
CA ASN A 82 -12.10 -8.70 -3.91
C ASN A 82 -13.58 -8.67 -4.26
N ASP A 83 -13.92 -8.74 -5.55
CA ASP A 83 -15.30 -8.90 -6.03
C ASP A 83 -15.92 -10.17 -5.45
N THR A 84 -15.17 -11.28 -5.43
CA THR A 84 -15.62 -12.54 -4.81
C THR A 84 -15.89 -12.39 -3.31
N ILE A 85 -15.07 -11.60 -2.60
CA ILE A 85 -15.26 -11.30 -1.17
C ILE A 85 -16.52 -10.45 -0.97
N ALA A 86 -16.67 -9.37 -1.74
CA ALA A 86 -17.80 -8.47 -1.66
C ALA A 86 -19.13 -9.17 -1.99
N ASP A 87 -19.14 -10.03 -3.02
CA ASP A 87 -20.29 -10.84 -3.40
C ASP A 87 -20.68 -11.83 -2.31
N ALA A 88 -19.70 -12.44 -1.63
CA ALA A 88 -19.95 -13.34 -0.52
C ALA A 88 -20.63 -12.63 0.67
N VAL A 89 -20.14 -11.44 1.02
CA VAL A 89 -20.78 -10.58 2.04
C VAL A 89 -22.19 -10.20 1.60
N ARG A 90 -22.39 -9.74 0.36
CA ARG A 90 -23.70 -9.35 -0.16
C ARG A 90 -24.70 -10.51 -0.14
N HIS A 91 -24.27 -11.70 -0.56
CA HIS A 91 -25.08 -12.92 -0.55
C HIS A 91 -25.43 -13.36 0.88
N ALA A 92 -24.48 -13.33 1.81
CA ALA A 92 -24.75 -13.64 3.20
C ALA A 92 -25.79 -12.68 3.82
N ARG A 93 -25.66 -11.38 3.55
CA ARG A 93 -26.62 -10.36 4.00
C ARG A 93 -28.01 -10.55 3.40
N SER A 94 -28.11 -10.94 2.13
CA SER A 94 -29.42 -11.21 1.50
C SER A 94 -30.16 -12.40 2.11
N HIS A 95 -29.46 -13.26 2.88
CA HIS A 95 -30.00 -14.38 3.64
C HIS A 95 -30.12 -14.08 5.14
N GLY A 96 -30.06 -12.81 5.54
CA GLY A 96 -30.24 -12.38 6.93
C GLY A 96 -29.02 -12.61 7.83
N ARG A 97 -27.84 -12.93 7.30
CA ARG A 97 -26.61 -13.03 8.09
C ARG A 97 -26.00 -11.65 8.34
N ASP A 98 -25.37 -11.48 9.51
CA ASP A 98 -24.80 -10.21 9.98
C ASP A 98 -23.34 -10.06 9.51
N TRP A 99 -23.15 -10.02 8.19
CA TRP A 99 -21.83 -9.97 7.56
C TRP A 99 -21.48 -8.55 7.10
N PHE A 100 -20.22 -8.16 7.28
CA PHE A 100 -19.69 -6.84 6.94
C PHE A 100 -18.47 -6.96 6.03
N LEU A 101 -18.30 -5.97 5.17
CA LEU A 101 -17.12 -5.82 4.33
C LEU A 101 -16.26 -4.70 4.91
N PHE A 102 -15.00 -5.00 5.19
CA PHE A 102 -13.97 -4.00 5.43
C PHE A 102 -13.19 -3.76 4.14
N ASP A 103 -13.38 -2.60 3.52
CA ASP A 103 -12.69 -2.27 2.27
C ASP A 103 -11.26 -1.77 2.51
N LEU A 104 -10.40 -2.68 2.96
CA LEU A 104 -8.97 -2.42 3.17
C LEU A 104 -8.25 -1.98 1.88
N CYS A 105 -8.65 -2.54 0.73
CA CYS A 105 -8.11 -2.12 -0.56
C CYS A 105 -8.40 -0.65 -0.85
N GLY A 106 -9.66 -0.22 -0.69
CA GLY A 106 -10.07 1.18 -0.84
C GLY A 106 -9.33 2.13 0.10
N VAL A 107 -9.18 1.75 1.38
CA VAL A 107 -8.42 2.54 2.37
C VAL A 107 -6.98 2.78 1.89
N LEU A 108 -6.28 1.72 1.45
CA LEU A 108 -4.89 1.86 1.00
C LEU A 108 -4.78 2.53 -0.38
N ASP A 109 -5.72 2.31 -1.29
CA ASP A 109 -5.78 3.05 -2.56
C ASP A 109 -5.95 4.55 -2.31
N GLY A 110 -6.74 4.95 -1.31
CA GLY A 110 -6.88 6.34 -0.86
C GLY A 110 -5.57 6.97 -0.37
N LEU A 111 -4.57 6.17 0.00
CA LEU A 111 -3.25 6.62 0.45
C LEU A 111 -2.18 6.54 -0.67
N ALA A 112 -2.55 6.16 -1.89
CA ALA A 112 -1.60 5.77 -2.93
C ALA A 112 -0.76 6.94 -3.51
N TYR A 113 0.31 7.29 -2.80
CA TYR A 113 1.11 8.48 -3.07
C TYR A 113 1.62 8.58 -4.51
N ARG A 114 2.38 7.58 -4.97
CA ARG A 114 2.93 7.57 -6.33
C ARG A 114 1.87 7.32 -7.40
N ARG A 115 0.67 6.83 -7.06
CA ARG A 115 -0.38 6.60 -8.05
C ARG A 115 -1.13 7.87 -8.36
N PHE A 116 -1.57 8.59 -7.34
CA PHE A 116 -2.56 9.66 -7.47
C PHE A 116 -2.18 10.95 -6.74
N VAL A 117 -1.55 10.91 -5.57
CA VAL A 117 -1.20 12.14 -4.81
C VAL A 117 -0.30 13.06 -5.64
N THR A 118 0.65 12.49 -6.39
CA THR A 118 1.57 13.26 -7.24
C THR A 118 1.09 13.44 -8.67
N ASP A 119 -0.13 13.01 -9.01
CA ASP A 119 -0.65 12.98 -10.38
C ASP A 119 -2.17 13.18 -10.39
N ALA A 120 -2.57 14.46 -10.44
CA ALA A 120 -3.97 14.86 -10.42
C ALA A 120 -4.76 14.32 -11.63
N GLU A 121 -4.14 14.25 -12.81
CA GLU A 121 -4.81 13.73 -14.01
C GLU A 121 -5.16 12.25 -13.84
N ALA A 122 -4.23 11.44 -13.31
CA ALA A 122 -4.53 10.05 -12.98
C ALA A 122 -5.60 9.94 -11.87
N GLY A 123 -5.57 10.83 -10.87
CA GLY A 123 -6.59 10.88 -9.82
C GLY A 123 -8.00 11.14 -10.36
N GLU A 124 -8.16 12.16 -11.19
CA GLU A 124 -9.44 12.53 -11.82
C GLU A 124 -9.95 11.43 -12.75
N HIS A 125 -9.08 10.90 -13.62
CA HIS A 125 -9.45 9.86 -14.58
C HIS A 125 -9.99 8.59 -13.90
N HIS A 126 -9.52 8.30 -12.70
CA HIS A 126 -9.88 7.11 -11.93
C HIS A 126 -10.88 7.40 -10.80
N ALA A 127 -11.46 8.61 -10.75
CA ALA A 127 -12.38 9.04 -9.68
C ALA A 127 -11.82 8.76 -8.27
N TRP A 128 -10.51 8.92 -8.11
CA TRP A 128 -9.81 8.58 -6.88
C TRP A 128 -10.27 9.49 -5.73
N GLN A 129 -10.53 8.87 -4.57
CA GLN A 129 -10.90 9.56 -3.34
C GLN A 129 -9.73 9.47 -2.36
N PRO A 130 -9.14 10.60 -1.94
CA PRO A 130 -8.02 10.57 -1.01
C PRO A 130 -8.49 10.14 0.38
N GLN A 131 -7.76 9.20 0.98
CA GLN A 131 -7.87 8.89 2.40
C GLN A 131 -7.23 10.05 3.16
N ARG A 132 -8.03 10.73 3.99
CA ARG A 132 -7.50 11.82 4.82
C ARG A 132 -6.69 11.24 5.97
N LEU A 133 -5.42 11.60 6.02
CA LEU A 133 -4.58 11.31 7.17
C LEU A 133 -4.95 12.25 8.33
N PRO A 134 -4.95 11.76 9.58
CA PRO A 134 -4.95 12.60 10.77
C PRO A 134 -3.79 13.60 10.74
N SER A 135 -3.98 14.77 11.35
CA SER A 135 -2.96 15.84 11.35
C SER A 135 -1.61 15.37 11.90
N ASP A 136 -1.62 14.53 12.92
CA ASP A 136 -0.43 13.99 13.58
C ASP A 136 0.37 13.02 12.69
N LEU A 137 -0.23 12.56 11.59
CA LEU A 137 0.35 11.65 10.60
C LEU A 137 0.50 12.29 9.22
N ALA A 138 0.27 13.60 9.08
CA ALA A 138 0.17 14.27 7.80
C ALA A 138 1.49 14.28 6.98
N ASP A 139 2.62 14.03 7.62
CA ASP A 139 3.94 13.96 7.02
C ASP A 139 4.35 12.51 6.64
N LEU A 140 3.47 11.53 6.84
CA LEU A 140 3.66 10.13 6.45
C LEU A 140 3.07 9.87 5.07
N ASP A 141 3.70 8.96 4.31
CA ASP A 141 3.16 8.50 3.04
C ASP A 141 3.57 7.05 2.72
N THR A 142 3.11 6.57 1.56
CA THR A 142 3.31 5.19 1.12
C THR A 142 4.59 4.97 0.30
N ARG A 143 5.47 5.98 0.15
CA ARG A 143 6.77 5.78 -0.49
C ARG A 143 7.63 4.86 0.37
N PHE A 144 8.60 4.21 -0.26
CA PHE A 144 9.55 3.35 0.46
C PHE A 144 10.28 4.15 1.53
N PHE A 145 10.41 3.55 2.72
CA PHE A 145 10.99 4.22 3.87
C PHE A 145 12.44 4.64 3.61
N ARG A 146 12.75 5.92 3.83
CA ARG A 146 14.15 6.41 3.81
C ARG A 146 14.42 7.26 5.03
N SER A 147 15.64 7.11 5.55
CA SER A 147 16.15 7.87 6.67
C SER A 147 17.66 8.06 6.55
N ASP A 148 18.15 9.10 7.21
CA ASP A 148 19.57 9.36 7.42
C ASP A 148 19.83 9.78 8.88
N ARG A 149 21.01 10.35 9.16
CA ARG A 149 21.40 10.79 10.51
C ARG A 149 20.51 11.91 11.06
N THR A 150 19.76 12.61 10.21
CA THR A 150 18.85 13.67 10.60
C THR A 150 17.44 13.18 10.91
N GLY A 151 17.14 11.91 10.61
CA GLY A 151 15.85 11.28 10.88
C GLY A 151 15.20 10.70 9.64
N ARG A 152 13.86 10.62 9.65
CA ARG A 152 13.05 10.10 8.53
C ARG A 152 12.98 11.17 7.44
N LEU A 153 13.14 10.75 6.19
CA LEU A 153 13.12 11.62 5.01
C LEU A 153 11.84 11.47 4.19
N GLN A 154 11.25 10.26 4.15
CA GLN A 154 10.02 9.95 3.41
C GLN A 154 9.44 8.60 3.85
N GLY A 155 8.21 8.32 3.41
CA GLY A 155 7.50 7.09 3.75
C GLY A 155 6.97 7.15 5.19
N GLY A 156 6.94 5.99 5.85
CA GLY A 156 6.55 5.89 7.25
C GLY A 156 5.17 5.32 7.50
N LEU A 157 4.37 5.04 6.45
CA LEU A 157 3.16 4.21 6.57
C LEU A 157 3.47 2.72 6.41
N PHE A 158 4.55 2.37 5.71
CA PHE A 158 5.04 1.01 5.53
C PHE A 158 6.44 0.87 6.12
N GLY A 159 6.72 -0.33 6.67
CA GLY A 159 7.99 -0.69 7.27
C GLY A 159 9.10 -0.94 6.24
N LEU A 160 10.22 -1.47 6.74
CA LEU A 160 11.44 -1.63 5.96
C LEU A 160 11.38 -2.73 4.88
N ASP A 161 10.41 -3.65 4.99
CA ASP A 161 10.15 -4.65 3.96
C ASP A 161 9.29 -4.12 2.79
N GLY A 162 8.71 -2.93 2.94
CA GLY A 162 7.83 -2.31 1.96
C GLY A 162 6.50 -3.03 1.75
N ILE A 163 6.10 -3.96 2.62
CA ILE A 163 4.81 -4.67 2.59
C ILE A 163 4.02 -4.39 3.86
N HIS A 164 4.62 -4.57 5.04
CA HIS A 164 3.89 -4.50 6.29
C HIS A 164 3.77 -3.03 6.74
N PRO A 165 2.61 -2.60 7.24
CA PRO A 165 2.45 -1.28 7.83
C PRO A 165 3.37 -1.06 9.04
N THR A 166 3.72 0.19 9.29
CA THR A 166 4.30 0.63 10.58
C THR A 166 3.23 0.66 11.67
N THR A 167 3.58 1.01 12.91
CA THR A 167 2.58 1.22 13.98
C THR A 167 1.55 2.29 13.55
N CYS A 168 2.02 3.41 12.97
CA CYS A 168 1.13 4.43 12.45
C CYS A 168 0.25 3.92 11.29
N GLY A 169 0.83 3.14 10.37
CA GLY A 169 0.09 2.52 9.27
C GLY A 169 -0.99 1.54 9.76
N TYR A 170 -0.68 0.69 10.74
CA TYR A 170 -1.66 -0.19 11.38
C TYR A 170 -2.73 0.59 12.12
N GLY A 171 -2.40 1.72 12.75
CA GLY A 171 -3.38 2.56 13.42
C GLY A 171 -4.44 3.13 12.47
N ILE A 172 -4.05 3.56 11.26
CA ILE A 172 -5.01 4.01 10.24
C ILE A 172 -5.96 2.87 9.84
N VAL A 173 -5.40 1.69 9.54
CA VAL A 173 -6.20 0.50 9.17
C VAL A 173 -7.12 0.06 10.31
N ALA A 174 -6.62 0.10 11.55
CA ALA A 174 -7.38 -0.27 12.73
C ALA A 174 -8.55 0.70 12.99
N ASP A 175 -8.34 2.00 12.83
CA ASP A 175 -9.39 3.00 13.06
C ASP A 175 -10.56 2.87 12.06
N GLU A 176 -10.25 2.58 10.78
CA GLU A 176 -11.25 2.28 9.76
C GLU A 176 -12.02 0.99 10.09
N LEU A 177 -11.33 -0.04 10.57
CA LEU A 177 -11.98 -1.28 11.02
C LEU A 177 -12.86 -1.04 12.25
N VAL A 178 -12.44 -0.18 13.19
CA VAL A 178 -13.26 0.23 14.34
C VAL A 178 -14.56 0.88 13.86
N GLY A 179 -14.52 1.70 12.80
CA GLY A 179 -15.71 2.24 12.16
C GLY A 179 -16.67 1.15 11.65
N VAL A 180 -16.14 0.10 11.01
CA VAL A 180 -16.94 -1.06 10.57
C VAL A 180 -17.54 -1.82 11.76
N LEU A 181 -16.77 -2.02 12.83
CA LEU A 181 -17.25 -2.68 14.05
C LEU A 181 -18.34 -1.87 14.75
N ALA A 182 -18.19 -0.55 14.81
CA ALA A 182 -19.21 0.35 15.36
C ALA A 182 -20.52 0.27 14.57
N ALA A 183 -20.45 0.24 13.23
CA ALA A 183 -21.61 0.03 12.36
C ALA A 183 -22.28 -1.35 12.58
N ALA A 184 -21.50 -2.34 13.02
CA ALA A 184 -22.00 -3.66 13.43
C ALA A 184 -22.54 -3.71 14.87
N GLY A 185 -22.56 -2.58 15.58
CA GLY A 185 -22.97 -2.50 16.99
C GLY A 185 -21.98 -3.16 17.95
N VAL A 186 -20.73 -3.34 17.54
CA VAL A 186 -19.64 -3.86 18.37
C VAL A 186 -18.89 -2.68 18.98
N PRO A 187 -18.87 -2.51 20.32
CA PRO A 187 -18.11 -1.44 20.95
C PRO A 187 -16.61 -1.63 20.70
N ALA A 188 -15.98 -0.62 20.12
CA ALA A 188 -14.54 -0.55 19.94
C ALA A 188 -14.08 0.90 20.11
N LYS A 189 -12.86 1.10 20.63
CA LYS A 189 -12.29 2.42 20.85
C LYS A 189 -11.53 2.84 19.59
N HIS A 190 -11.79 4.06 19.11
CA HIS A 190 -11.01 4.68 18.05
C HIS A 190 -9.54 4.87 18.46
N VAL A 191 -8.67 4.88 17.46
CA VAL A 191 -7.23 5.05 17.68
C VAL A 191 -6.94 6.47 18.12
N ASP A 192 -6.11 6.62 19.15
CA ASP A 192 -5.63 7.93 19.59
C ASP A 192 -4.44 8.34 18.71
N PHE A 193 -4.74 9.11 17.65
CA PHE A 193 -3.72 9.56 16.72
C PHE A 193 -2.74 10.60 17.29
N ALA A 194 -3.04 11.20 18.45
CA ALA A 194 -2.08 12.08 19.12
C ALA A 194 -1.00 11.26 19.86
N GLU A 195 -1.37 10.11 20.42
CA GLU A 195 -0.43 9.23 21.13
C GLU A 195 0.31 8.27 20.18
N LEU A 196 -0.36 7.80 19.13
CA LEU A 196 0.14 6.77 18.21
C LEU A 196 1.57 7.00 17.68
N PRO A 197 1.98 8.23 17.27
CA PRO A 197 3.32 8.47 16.77
C PRO A 197 4.42 8.11 17.76
N SER A 198 4.16 8.22 19.07
CA SER A 198 5.16 7.91 20.10
C SER A 198 5.48 6.42 20.21
N GLU A 199 4.55 5.57 19.79
CA GLU A 199 4.68 4.11 19.77
C GLU A 199 5.31 3.58 18.47
N ASP A 200 5.43 4.43 17.45
CA ASP A 200 6.05 4.08 16.18
C ASP A 200 7.56 4.28 16.20
N THR A 201 8.27 3.29 16.75
CA THR A 201 9.73 3.35 16.90
C THR A 201 10.48 3.52 15.57
N LEU A 202 9.94 3.02 14.45
CA LEU A 202 10.58 3.18 13.16
C LEU A 202 10.51 4.63 12.69
N ASN A 203 9.36 5.28 12.88
CA ASN A 203 9.19 6.69 12.53
C ASN A 203 9.90 7.64 13.52
N GLN A 204 9.94 7.32 14.81
CA GLN A 204 10.56 8.15 15.85
C GLN A 204 12.08 8.02 15.92
N ARG A 205 12.59 6.78 15.76
CA ARG A 205 14.01 6.45 15.91
C ARG A 205 14.49 5.64 14.70
N PRO A 206 14.44 6.26 13.50
CA PRO A 206 14.74 5.55 12.27
C PRO A 206 16.22 5.15 12.19
N PRO A 207 16.57 4.05 11.50
CA PRO A 207 17.96 3.69 11.32
C PRO A 207 18.71 4.76 10.52
N ALA A 208 19.80 5.29 11.08
CA ALA A 208 20.48 6.50 10.59
C ALA A 208 21.18 6.37 9.23
N LEU A 209 21.23 5.17 8.65
CA LEU A 209 21.99 4.87 7.43
C LEU A 209 21.15 4.15 6.37
N MET A 210 19.81 4.15 6.45
CA MET A 210 19.01 3.46 5.43
C MET A 210 19.26 4.00 4.02
N ALA A 211 19.22 5.33 3.83
CA ALA A 211 19.48 5.93 2.52
C ALA A 211 20.88 5.58 2.01
N THR A 212 21.90 5.70 2.87
CA THR A 212 23.29 5.38 2.52
C THR A 212 23.50 3.89 2.22
N ALA A 213 22.88 3.00 2.99
CA ALA A 213 22.96 1.56 2.79
C ALA A 213 22.38 1.14 1.44
N PHE A 214 21.23 1.71 1.04
CA PHE A 214 20.66 1.44 -0.28
C PHE A 214 21.53 2.00 -1.40
N ASP A 215 22.01 3.24 -1.28
CA ASP A 215 22.86 3.84 -2.32
C ASP A 215 24.16 3.04 -2.53
N LEU A 216 24.75 2.52 -1.44
CA LEU A 216 25.96 1.69 -1.48
C LEU A 216 25.71 0.24 -1.90
N ALA A 217 24.56 -0.35 -1.54
CA ALA A 217 24.25 -1.75 -1.84
C ALA A 217 23.63 -1.93 -3.24
N THR A 218 23.06 -0.87 -3.84
CA THR A 218 22.41 -0.92 -5.16
C THR A 218 23.29 -1.55 -6.26
N PRO A 219 24.60 -1.25 -6.37
CA PRO A 219 25.48 -1.90 -7.36
C PRO A 219 25.75 -3.40 -7.11
N PHE A 220 25.58 -3.88 -5.87
CA PHE A 220 25.87 -5.26 -5.47
C PHE A 220 24.62 -6.14 -5.46
N LEU A 221 23.48 -5.61 -4.99
CA LEU A 221 22.19 -6.29 -5.00
C LEU A 221 21.69 -6.54 -6.43
N THR A 222 21.94 -5.61 -7.34
CA THR A 222 21.64 -5.79 -8.78
C THR A 222 22.41 -6.95 -9.40
N ARG A 223 23.67 -7.21 -9.00
CA ARG A 223 24.49 -8.33 -9.50
C ARG A 223 24.12 -9.70 -8.95
N LEU A 224 23.62 -9.77 -7.71
CA LEU A 224 23.24 -11.05 -7.08
C LEU A 224 21.86 -11.53 -7.54
N VAL A 225 20.94 -10.59 -7.82
CA VAL A 225 19.58 -10.90 -8.28
C VAL A 225 19.53 -11.12 -9.80
N SER A 226 20.46 -10.54 -10.58
CA SER A 226 20.54 -10.76 -12.04
C SER A 226 21.21 -12.08 -12.45
N ARG A 227 21.67 -12.92 -11.50
CA ARG A 227 22.38 -14.18 -11.77
C ARG A 227 21.53 -15.45 -11.68
N ALA A 228 20.20 -15.32 -11.59
CA ALA A 228 19.30 -16.45 -11.71
C ALA A 228 18.48 -16.35 -13.00
N ARG A 229 19.11 -16.75 -14.12
CA ARG A 229 18.52 -17.45 -15.27
C ARG A 229 19.61 -17.84 -16.25
#